data_AF-A0A1D8JIZ0-F1
#
_entry.id   AF-A0A1D8JIZ0-F1
#
_cell.length_a   1.000
_cell.length_b   1.000
_cell.length_c   1.000
_cell.angle_alpha   90.00
_cell.angle_beta   90.00
_cell.angle_gamma   90.00
#
_symmetry.space_group_name_H-M   'P 1'
#
loop_
_entity.id
_entity.type
_entity.pdbx_description
1 polymer ?
#
loop_
_entity_poly.entity_id
_entity_poly.type
_entity_poly.pdbx_seq_one_letter_code
_entity_poly.pdbx_strand_id
1 'polypeptide(L)'
;MTKKDYLQKSLRSLAFDLDSELEAINERHIILNDIDYLLGHLRVDMDNINPELVPFYFNQFLSSVRIIEELCRYTINDLNKNFQNTQNIKDAIFQKVVKDVKEEG
;
A
#
# COMPACT_ATOMS: atom_id res chain seq x y z
N MET A 1 -8.89 16.41 37.23
CA MET A 1 -8.49 16.25 35.81
C MET A 1 -8.86 17.52 35.09
N THR A 2 -7.90 18.22 34.49
CA THR A 2 -8.18 19.49 33.80
C THR A 2 -8.76 19.21 32.41
N LYS A 3 -9.48 20.17 31.82
CA LYS A 3 -9.97 20.07 30.43
C LYS A 3 -8.82 19.78 29.45
N LYS A 4 -7.62 20.30 29.73
CA LYS A 4 -6.38 20.05 28.96
C LYS A 4 -5.99 18.57 29.00
N ASP A 5 -5.97 17.95 30.17
CA ASP A 5 -5.63 16.52 30.32
C ASP A 5 -6.60 15.60 29.56
N TYR A 6 -7.90 15.93 29.58
CA TYR A 6 -8.90 15.17 28.85
C TYR A 6 -8.71 15.26 27.33
N LEU A 7 -8.52 16.48 26.82
CA LEU A 7 -8.26 16.72 25.39
C LEU A 7 -6.99 16.01 24.92
N GLN A 8 -5.92 16.04 25.71
CA GLN A 8 -4.66 15.38 25.39
C GLN A 8 -4.81 13.86 25.32
N LYS A 9 -5.53 13.25 26.28
CA LYS A 9 -5.83 11.82 26.24
C LYS A 9 -6.69 11.44 25.04
N SER A 10 -7.69 12.25 24.71
CA SER A 10 -8.56 12.03 23.54
C SER A 10 -7.77 12.13 22.23
N LEU A 11 -6.89 13.13 22.08
CA LEU A 11 -6.06 13.30 20.89
C LEU A 11 -5.07 12.14 20.72
N ARG A 12 -4.51 11.66 21.84
CA ARG A 12 -3.62 10.50 21.84
C ARG A 12 -4.35 9.21 21.45
N SER A 13 -5.58 9.00 21.94
CA SER A 13 -6.43 7.88 21.50
C SER A 13 -6.67 7.92 20.00
N LEU A 14 -7.06 9.08 19.48
CA LEU A 14 -7.30 9.27 18.05
C LEU A 14 -6.06 8.97 17.20
N ALA A 15 -4.87 9.33 17.68
CA ALA A 15 -3.61 9.03 16.99
C ALA A 15 -3.31 7.52 16.93
N PHE A 16 -3.66 6.77 17.98
CA PHE A 16 -3.54 5.30 17.98
C PHE A 16 -4.58 4.65 17.07
N ASP A 17 -5.83 5.13 17.09
CA ASP A 17 -6.88 4.63 16.19
C ASP A 17 -6.48 4.84 14.72
N LEU A 18 -5.94 6.04 14.40
CA LEU A 18 -5.40 6.34 13.07
C LEU A 18 -4.25 5.39 12.67
N ASP A 19 -3.33 5.09 13.58
CA ASP A 19 -2.21 4.18 13.32
C ASP A 19 -2.70 2.76 13.02
N SER A 20 -3.66 2.26 13.81
CA SER A 20 -4.27 0.94 13.62
C SER A 20 -5.01 0.82 12.28
N GLU A 21 -5.79 1.84 11.90
CA GLU A 21 -6.50 1.83 10.61
C GLU A 21 -5.52 1.91 9.43
N LEU A 22 -4.42 2.66 9.57
CA LEU A 22 -3.38 2.73 8.54
C LEU A 22 -2.56 1.44 8.43
N GLU A 23 -2.39 0.69 9.50
CA GLU A 23 -1.79 -0.64 9.48
C GLU A 23 -2.64 -1.62 8.65
N ALA A 24 -3.96 -1.62 8.85
CA ALA A 24 -4.87 -2.42 8.01
C ALA A 24 -4.81 -2.04 6.52
N ILE A 25 -4.62 -0.75 6.21
CA ILE A 25 -4.40 -0.29 4.84
C ILE A 25 -3.02 -0.73 4.33
N ASN A 26 -1.98 -0.70 5.17
CA ASN A 26 -0.64 -1.15 4.83
C ASN A 26 -0.61 -2.62 4.38
N GLU A 27 -1.31 -3.50 5.10
CA GLU A 27 -1.41 -4.92 4.74
C GLU A 27 -2.00 -5.11 3.34
N ARG A 28 -3.08 -4.38 3.02
CA ARG A 28 -3.70 -4.42 1.69
C ARG A 28 -2.79 -3.84 0.61
N HIS A 29 -2.06 -2.78 0.93
CA HIS A 29 -1.07 -2.17 0.05
C HIS A 29 0.07 -3.15 -0.27
N ILE A 30 0.54 -3.93 0.70
CA ILE A 30 1.54 -4.98 0.48
C ILE A 30 1.00 -6.04 -0.47
N ILE A 31 -0.22 -6.55 -0.24
CA ILE A 31 -0.86 -7.54 -1.11
C ILE A 31 -0.96 -7.03 -2.56
N LEU A 32 -1.29 -5.76 -2.75
CA LEU A 32 -1.35 -5.18 -4.10
C LEU A 32 0.03 -5.16 -4.78
N ASN A 33 1.08 -4.78 -4.07
CA ASN A 33 2.45 -4.83 -4.59
C ASN A 33 2.88 -6.26 -4.93
N ASP A 34 2.49 -7.26 -4.13
CA ASP A 34 2.74 -8.67 -4.43
C ASP A 34 2.01 -9.12 -5.71
N ILE A 35 0.76 -8.66 -5.91
CA ILE A 35 0.00 -8.95 -7.14
C ILE A 35 0.70 -8.36 -8.37
N ASP A 36 1.19 -7.12 -8.31
CA ASP A 36 1.95 -6.50 -9.41
C ASP A 36 3.20 -7.33 -9.75
N TYR A 37 3.94 -7.72 -8.72
CA TYR A 37 5.14 -8.55 -8.86
C TYR A 37 4.81 -9.89 -9.54
N LEU A 38 3.79 -10.61 -9.05
CA LEU A 38 3.39 -11.91 -9.60
C LEU A 38 2.86 -11.81 -11.04
N LEU A 39 2.08 -10.77 -11.35
CA LEU A 39 1.60 -10.52 -12.72
C LEU A 39 2.75 -10.20 -13.68
N GLY A 40 3.73 -9.42 -13.23
CA GLY A 40 4.93 -9.12 -14.01
C GLY A 40 5.72 -10.39 -14.34
N HIS A 41 5.92 -11.28 -13.37
CA HIS A 41 6.56 -12.58 -13.60
C HIS A 41 5.76 -13.47 -14.54
N LEU A 42 4.45 -13.59 -14.32
CA LEU A 42 3.59 -14.35 -15.22
C LEU A 42 3.71 -13.86 -16.67
N ARG A 43 3.70 -12.54 -16.89
CA ARG A 43 3.87 -11.95 -18.21
C ARG A 43 5.21 -12.35 -18.83
N VAL A 44 6.30 -12.21 -18.08
CA VAL A 44 7.66 -12.57 -18.54
C VAL A 44 7.75 -14.07 -18.87
N ASP A 45 7.22 -14.93 -18.02
CA ASP A 45 7.20 -16.37 -18.24
C ASP A 45 6.43 -16.71 -19.52
N MET A 46 5.27 -16.09 -19.72
CA MET A 46 4.46 -16.28 -20.92
C MET A 46 5.11 -15.73 -22.18
N ASP A 47 5.82 -14.59 -22.10
CA ASP A 47 6.56 -14.00 -23.20
C ASP A 47 7.73 -14.89 -23.67
N ASN A 48 8.26 -15.73 -22.79
CA ASN A 48 9.41 -16.61 -23.05
C ASN A 48 9.03 -18.02 -23.53
N ILE A 49 7.74 -18.33 -23.67
CA ILE A 49 7.30 -19.66 -24.16
C ILE A 49 7.60 -19.81 -25.66
N ASN A 50 8.05 -20.99 -26.08
CA ASN A 50 8.23 -21.32 -27.49
C ASN A 50 6.87 -21.24 -28.24
N PRO A 51 6.70 -20.32 -29.22
CA PRO A 51 5.46 -20.13 -29.96
C PRO A 51 4.94 -21.38 -30.68
N GLU A 52 5.83 -22.31 -31.06
CA GLU A 52 5.48 -23.54 -31.77
C GLU A 52 4.78 -24.58 -30.86
N LEU A 53 4.94 -24.44 -29.54
CA LEU A 53 4.39 -25.36 -28.55
C LEU A 53 3.05 -24.88 -27.97
N VAL A 54 2.60 -23.68 -28.33
CA VAL A 54 1.45 -23.04 -27.69
C VAL A 54 0.25 -22.91 -28.63
N PRO A 55 -0.95 -23.31 -28.17
CA PRO A 55 -2.16 -23.13 -28.95
C PRO A 55 -2.47 -21.66 -29.24
N PHE A 56 -3.21 -21.39 -30.33
CA PHE A 56 -3.56 -20.02 -30.75
C PHE A 56 -4.21 -19.16 -29.65
N TYR A 57 -5.05 -19.75 -28.78
CA TYR A 57 -5.70 -19.03 -27.67
C TYR A 57 -4.72 -18.50 -26.63
N PHE A 58 -3.49 -19.01 -26.59
CA PHE A 58 -2.44 -18.50 -25.72
C PHE A 58 -2.08 -17.05 -26.03
N ASN A 59 -2.05 -16.64 -27.29
CA ASN A 59 -1.72 -15.26 -27.67
C ASN A 59 -2.79 -14.25 -27.22
N GLN A 60 -4.07 -14.64 -27.28
CA GLN A 60 -5.15 -13.82 -26.73
C GLN A 60 -5.04 -13.72 -25.22
N PHE A 61 -4.77 -14.84 -24.53
CA PHE A 61 -4.59 -14.83 -23.09
C PHE A 61 -3.38 -13.98 -22.66
N LEU A 62 -2.23 -14.10 -23.34
CA LEU A 62 -1.05 -13.27 -23.13
C LEU A 62 -1.35 -11.79 -23.31
N SER A 63 -2.11 -11.43 -24.36
CA SER A 63 -2.51 -10.04 -24.59
C SER A 63 -3.36 -9.51 -23.43
N SER A 64 -4.29 -10.31 -22.91
CA SER A 64 -5.08 -9.95 -21.74
C SER A 64 -4.23 -9.78 -20.48
N VAL A 65 -3.28 -10.69 -20.23
CA VAL A 65 -2.34 -10.59 -19.10
C VAL A 65 -1.50 -9.32 -19.19
N ARG A 66 -0.98 -8.97 -20.36
CA ARG A 66 -0.22 -7.72 -20.59
C ARG A 66 -1.04 -6.47 -20.27
N ILE A 67 -2.32 -6.43 -20.70
CA ILE A 67 -3.20 -5.30 -20.43
C ILE A 67 -3.49 -5.18 -18.92
N ILE A 68 -3.81 -6.30 -18.27
CA ILE A 68 -4.11 -6.30 -16.83
C ILE A 68 -2.88 -5.88 -16.03
N GLU A 69 -1.71 -6.44 -16.36
CA GLU A 69 -0.46 -6.11 -15.69
C GLU A 69 -0.11 -4.62 -15.82
N GLU A 70 -0.26 -4.03 -17.00
CA GLU A 70 0.03 -2.60 -17.19
C GLU A 70 -0.96 -1.70 -16.42
N LEU A 71 -2.24 -2.07 -16.39
CA LEU A 71 -3.27 -1.36 -15.60
C LEU A 71 -3.01 -1.48 -14.08
N CYS A 72 -2.65 -2.68 -13.62
CA CYS A 72 -2.26 -2.93 -12.23
C CYS A 72 -1.04 -2.08 -11.86
N ARG A 73 0.04 -2.17 -12.64
CA ARG A 73 1.26 -1.40 -12.42
C ARG A 73 1.00 0.10 -12.35
N TYR A 74 0.25 0.64 -13.30
CA TYR A 74 -0.08 2.07 -13.32
C TYR A 74 -0.80 2.49 -12.04
N THR A 75 -1.83 1.74 -11.64
CA THR A 75 -2.65 2.03 -10.47
C THR A 75 -1.85 1.88 -9.16
N ILE A 76 -1.04 0.83 -9.05
CA ILE A 76 -0.24 0.53 -7.85
C ILE A 76 0.88 1.55 -7.69
N ASN A 77 1.52 2.00 -8.77
CA ASN A 77 2.54 3.04 -8.70
C ASN A 77 2.02 4.35 -8.10
N ASP A 78 0.82 4.78 -8.49
CA ASP A 78 0.20 5.98 -7.91
C ASP A 78 -0.29 5.74 -6.48
N LEU A 79 -0.80 4.54 -6.19
CA LEU A 79 -1.15 4.14 -4.82
C LEU A 79 0.07 4.18 -3.89
N ASN A 80 1.22 3.66 -4.33
CA ASN A 80 2.46 3.62 -3.57
C ASN A 80 2.92 5.03 -3.17
N LYS A 81 2.85 6.01 -4.10
CA LYS A 81 3.19 7.41 -3.81
C LYS A 81 2.25 8.00 -2.75
N ASN A 82 0.95 7.79 -2.91
CA ASN A 82 -0.05 8.29 -1.96
C ASN A 82 0.08 7.64 -0.59
N PHE A 83 0.36 6.34 -0.55
CA PHE A 83 0.56 5.58 0.66
C PHE A 83 1.79 6.06 1.43
N GLN A 84 2.92 6.26 0.73
CA GLN A 84 4.13 6.83 1.36
C GLN A 84 3.87 8.21 1.97
N ASN A 85 3.16 9.08 1.24
CA ASN A 85 2.81 10.40 1.76
C ASN A 85 1.91 10.30 3.00
N THR A 86 0.95 9.37 2.99
CA THR A 86 0.05 9.11 4.12
C THR A 86 0.82 8.62 5.35
N GLN A 87 1.78 7.70 5.18
CA GLN A 87 2.64 7.23 6.26
C GLN A 87 3.47 8.37 6.85
N ASN A 88 4.06 9.23 6.01
CA ASN A 88 4.83 10.39 6.48
C ASN A 88 3.96 11.35 7.32
N ILE A 89 2.73 11.61 6.90
CA ILE A 89 1.79 12.48 7.64
C ILE A 89 1.42 11.84 8.98
N LYS A 90 1.10 10.53 8.97
CA LYS A 90 0.80 9.78 10.18
C LYS A 90 1.96 9.84 11.18
N ASP A 91 3.17 9.54 10.73
CA ASP A 91 4.36 9.54 11.59
C ASP A 91 4.61 10.92 12.21
N ALA A 92 4.41 12.01 11.44
CA ALA A 92 4.51 13.37 11.94
C ALA A 92 3.45 13.69 13.02
N ILE A 93 2.20 13.26 12.81
CA ILE A 93 1.12 13.40 13.82
C ILE A 93 1.48 12.61 15.07
N PHE A 94 1.91 11.37 14.91
CA PHE A 94 2.20 10.47 16.02
C PHE A 94 3.39 10.98 16.86
N GLN A 95 4.44 11.48 16.20
CA GLN A 95 5.56 12.13 16.88
C GLN A 95 5.08 13.31 17.72
N LYS A 96 4.30 14.22 17.13
CA LYS A 96 3.84 15.44 17.81
C LYS A 96 2.84 15.19 18.95
N VAL A 97 1.94 14.22 18.78
CA VAL A 97 0.83 13.98 19.73
C VAL A 97 1.20 12.95 20.79
N VAL A 98 2.05 11.97 20.46
CA VAL A 98 2.34 10.83 21.33
C VAL A 98 3.75 10.90 21.92
N LYS A 99 4.75 11.38 21.17
CA LYS A 99 6.16 11.39 21.61
C LYS A 99 6.57 12.71 22.28
N ASP A 100 6.22 13.87 21.73
CA ASP A 100 6.60 15.19 22.29
C ASP A 100 5.97 15.46 23.67
N VAL A 101 4.90 14.75 24.03
CA VAL A 101 4.27 14.83 25.36
C VAL A 101 5.18 14.29 26.48
N LYS A 102 6.22 13.52 26.15
CA LYS A 102 7.12 12.92 27.15
C LYS A 102 8.25 13.85 27.63
N GLU A 103 8.45 15.02 27.01
CA GLU A 103 9.61 15.88 27.30
C GLU A 103 9.31 17.11 28.18
N GLU A 104 8.08 17.32 28.65
CA GLU A 104 7.76 18.39 29.64
C GLU A 104 7.89 17.93 31.11
N GLY A 105 8.90 17.11 31.40
CA GLY A 105 9.23 16.62 32.75
C GLY A 105 10.39 17.35 33.40
#